data_AF-A0A5C0VE51-F1
#
_entry.id   AF-A0A5C0VE51-F1
#
_cell.length_a   1.000
_cell.length_b   1.000
_cell.length_c   1.000
_cell.angle_alpha   90.00
_cell.angle_beta   90.00
_cell.angle_gamma   90.00
#
_symmetry.space_group_name_H-M   'P 1'
#
loop_
_entity.id
_entity.type
_entity.pdbx_description
1 polymer ?
#
loop_
_entity_poly.entity_id
_entity_poly.type
_entity_poly.pdbx_seq_one_letter_code
_entity_poly.pdbx_strand_id
1 'polypeptide(L)' 'METLIVHPENKEQLAAIKAFMKALKINFEKKLEESPYNPEFVDMIKKAEKNPSYKTVDPNNLWESLQLK' A
#
# COMPACT_ATOMS: atom_id res chain seq x y z
N MET A 1 -27.44 2.34 10.36
CA MET A 1 -26.46 2.38 11.47
C MET A 1 -25.16 2.89 10.89
N GLU A 2 -24.43 3.68 11.67
CA GLU A 2 -23.20 4.36 11.26
C GLU A 2 -21.97 3.54 11.62
N THR A 3 -20.90 3.61 10.81
CA THR A 3 -19.63 2.92 11.05
C THR A 3 -18.63 3.89 11.67
N LEU A 4 -18.15 3.56 12.86
CA LEU A 4 -17.10 4.33 13.52
C LEU A 4 -15.71 3.77 13.15
N ILE A 5 -14.86 4.61 12.54
CA ILE A 5 -13.47 4.29 12.25
C ILE A 5 -12.59 5.05 13.25
N VAL A 6 -11.71 4.33 13.95
CA VAL A 6 -10.82 4.90 14.98
C VAL A 6 -9.37 4.77 14.50
N HIS A 7 -8.61 5.86 14.60
CA HIS A 7 -7.20 5.93 14.20
C HIS A 7 -6.31 6.17 15.43
N PRO A 8 -5.84 5.11 16.12
CA PRO A 8 -4.93 5.25 17.26
C PRO A 8 -3.56 5.76 16.79
N GLU A 9 -2.99 6.72 17.51
CA GLU A 9 -1.71 7.34 17.16
C GLU A 9 -0.50 6.49 17.61
N ASN A 10 -0.71 5.59 18.57
CA ASN A 10 0.35 4.75 19.11
C ASN A 10 -0.16 3.35 19.54
N LYS A 11 0.80 2.46 19.84
CA LYS A 11 0.51 1.06 20.20
C LYS A 11 -0.27 0.93 21.51
N GLU A 12 -0.07 1.84 22.46
CA GLU A 12 -0.73 1.83 23.76
C GLU A 12 -2.22 2.19 23.63
N GLN A 13 -2.55 3.24 22.87
CA GLN A 13 -3.92 3.62 22.54
C GLN A 13 -4.64 2.47 21.82
N LEU A 14 -3.99 1.83 20.85
CA LEU A 14 -4.56 0.67 20.13
C LEU A 14 -4.85 -0.50 21.09
N ALA A 15 -3.96 -0.76 22.05
CA ALA A 15 -4.15 -1.83 23.03
C ALA A 15 -5.30 -1.52 23.98
N ALA A 16 -5.40 -0.29 24.48
CA ALA A 16 -6.48 0.16 25.34
C ALA A 16 -7.85 0.04 24.64
N ILE A 17 -7.97 0.57 23.42
CA ILE A 17 -9.23 0.52 22.65
C ILE A 17 -9.67 -0.93 22.40
N LYS A 18 -8.75 -1.83 22.05
CA LYS A 18 -9.06 -3.26 21.89
C LYS A 18 -9.58 -3.90 23.18
N ALA A 19 -8.97 -3.56 24.32
CA ALA A 19 -9.41 -4.08 25.61
C ALA A 19 -10.83 -3.61 25.95
N PHE A 20 -11.14 -2.32 25.71
CA PHE A 20 -12.48 -1.76 25.88
C PHE A 20 -13.51 -2.43 24.96
N MET A 21 -13.22 -2.55 23.66
CA MET A 21 -14.12 -3.20 22.70
C MET A 21 -14.42 -4.65 23.10
N LYS A 22 -13.39 -5.40 23.54
CA LYS A 22 -13.54 -6.78 24.00
C LYS A 22 -14.37 -6.89 25.28
N ALA A 23 -14.15 -5.99 26.25
CA ALA A 23 -14.93 -5.94 27.48
C ALA A 23 -16.42 -5.67 27.21
N LEU A 24 -16.70 -4.82 26.22
CA LEU A 24 -18.05 -4.48 25.78
C LEU A 24 -18.67 -5.50 24.79
N LYS A 25 -17.96 -6.58 24.47
CA LYS A 25 -18.37 -7.61 23.48
C LYS A 25 -18.69 -7.02 22.10
N ILE A 26 -18.00 -5.95 21.72
CA ILE A 26 -18.10 -5.33 20.40
C ILE A 26 -17.18 -6.08 19.45
N ASN A 27 -17.72 -6.57 18.34
CA ASN A 27 -16.94 -7.17 17.26
C ASN A 27 -16.20 -6.06 16.50
N PHE A 28 -14.91 -6.28 16.21
CA PHE A 28 -14.09 -5.34 15.46
C PHE A 28 -13.26 -6.08 14.41
N GLU A 29 -13.02 -5.41 13.29
CA GLU A 29 -12.16 -5.90 12.22
C GLU A 29 -10.79 -5.24 12.32
N LYS A 30 -9.73 -6.05 12.22
CA LYS A 30 -8.38 -5.53 12.07
C LYS A 30 -8.04 -5.52 10.59
N LYS A 31 -8.20 -4.36 9.95
CA LYS A 31 -7.47 -4.08 8.72
C LYS A 31 -6.03 -3.83 9.13
N LEU A 32 -5.15 -4.79 8.89
CA LEU A 32 -3.74 -4.45 8.72
C LEU A 32 -3.71 -3.43 7.57
N GLU A 33 -2.82 -2.44 7.63
CA GLU A 33 -2.48 -1.70 6.42
C GLU A 33 -1.93 -2.71 5.43
N GLU A 34 -2.82 -3.33 4.65
CA GLU A 34 -2.44 -3.86 3.36
C GLU A 34 -1.75 -2.69 2.68
N SER A 35 -0.51 -2.91 2.27
CA SER A 35 0.22 -1.96 1.46
C SER A 35 -0.76 -1.37 0.44
N PRO A 36 -0.84 -0.03 0.31
CA PRO A 36 -1.74 0.57 -0.67
C PRO A 36 -1.46 0.09 -2.09
N TYR A 37 -0.30 -0.53 -2.30
CA TYR A 37 0.11 -1.18 -3.53
C TYR A 37 -0.24 -2.66 -3.54
N ASN A 38 -0.86 -3.08 -4.64
CA ASN A 38 -1.06 -4.48 -4.99
C ASN A 38 0.28 -5.25 -4.91
N PRO A 39 0.34 -6.41 -4.22
CA PRO A 39 1.55 -7.22 -4.11
C PRO A 39 2.20 -7.59 -5.45
N GLU A 40 1.42 -7.89 -6.48
CA GLU A 40 1.92 -8.23 -7.82
C GLU A 40 2.65 -7.04 -8.47
N PHE A 41 2.14 -5.83 -8.25
CA PHE A 41 2.78 -4.60 -8.72
C PHE A 41 4.13 -4.39 -8.02
N VAL A 42 4.19 -4.59 -6.70
CA VAL A 42 5.44 -4.47 -5.93
C VAL A 42 6.48 -5.48 -6.43
N ASP A 43 6.07 -6.71 -6.71
CA ASP A 43 6.96 -7.75 -7.23
C ASP A 43 7.47 -7.46 -8.65
N MET A 44 6.63 -6.88 -9.52
CA MET A 44 7.04 -6.42 -10.84
C MET A 44 8.17 -5.37 -10.75
N ILE A 45 8.01 -4.36 -9.89
CA ILE A 45 9.02 -3.30 -9.72
C ILE A 45 10.33 -3.87 -9.17
N LYS A 46 10.28 -4.74 -8.14
CA LYS A 46 11.48 -5.39 -7.58
C LYS A 46 12.22 -6.24 -8.61
N LYS A 47 11.51 -6.88 -9.55
CA LYS A 47 12.11 -7.63 -10.65
C LYS A 47 12.78 -6.71 -11.67
N ALA A 48 12.16 -5.58 -11.99
CA ALA A 48 12.74 -4.58 -12.89
C ALA A 48 14.00 -3.95 -12.29
N GLU A 49 14.01 -3.65 -10.99
CA GLU A 49 15.18 -3.09 -10.30
C GLU A 49 16.40 -4.02 -10.34
N LYS A 50 16.18 -5.34 -10.23
CA LYS A 50 17.25 -6.35 -10.29
C LYS A 50 17.81 -6.56 -11.69
N ASN A 51 17.08 -6.18 -12.74
CA ASN A 51 17.46 -6.35 -14.13
C ASN A 51 17.49 -4.98 -14.83
N PRO A 52 18.61 -4.25 -14.77
CA PRO A 52 18.74 -2.91 -15.33
C PRO A 52 18.78 -2.93 -16.87
N SER A 53 17.63 -3.20 -17.50
CA SER A 53 17.42 -2.98 -18.92
C SER A 53 16.81 -1.59 -19.09
N TYR A 54 17.67 -0.58 -19.07
CA TYR A 54 17.27 0.80 -19.30
C TYR A 54 17.35 1.11 -20.79
N LYS A 55 16.34 1.82 -21.30
CA LYS A 55 16.39 2.44 -22.62
C LYS A 55 16.53 3.95 -22.39
N THR A 56 17.61 4.54 -22.87
CA THR A 56 17.76 6.00 -22.86
C THR A 56 16.76 6.56 -23.88
N VAL A 57 15.85 7.41 -23.41
CA VAL A 57 14.81 8.03 -24.23
C VAL A 57 15.14 9.51 -24.36
N ASP A 58 15.09 10.07 -25.58
CA ASP A 58 15.20 11.52 -25.79
C ASP A 58 13.89 12.19 -25.36
N PRO A 59 13.90 13.13 -24.38
CA PRO A 59 12.72 13.87 -23.96
C PRO A 59 12.07 14.69 -25.08
N ASN A 60 12.85 15.14 -26.06
CA ASN A 60 12.34 15.92 -27.19
C ASN A 60 11.75 15.03 -28.29
N ASN A 61 12.03 13.72 -28.25
CA ASN A 61 11.56 12.77 -29.25
C ASN A 61 11.27 11.39 -28.64
N LEU A 62 10.25 11.36 -27.78
CA LEU A 62 9.87 10.19 -27.00
C LEU A 62 9.44 9.00 -27.88
N TRP A 63 8.68 9.25 -28.95
CA TRP A 63 8.09 8.18 -29.76
C TRP A 63 9.10 7.47 -30.66
N GLU A 64 10.00 8.22 -31.32
CA GLU A 64 11.04 7.60 -32.13
C GLU A 64 12.07 6.87 -31.26
N SER A 65 12.42 7.46 -30.11
CA SER A 65 13.32 6.82 -29.14
C SER A 65 12.77 5.49 -28.63
N LEU A 66 11.44 5.38 -28.46
CA LEU A 66 10.79 4.15 -28.03
C LEU A 66 10.57 3.14 -29.17
N GLN A 67 10.80 3.51 -30.44
CA GLN A 67 10.58 2.66 -31.62
C GLN A 67 9.13 2.14 -31.73
N LEU A 68 8.17 2.92 -31.23
CA LEU A 68 6.75 2.62 -31.34
C LEU A 68 6.26 3.22 -32.65
N LYS A 69 6.01 2.37 -33.66
CA LYS A 69 5.37 2.75 -34.93
C LYS A 69 3.86 2.57 -34.83
#